data_AF-A0A452YKT2-F1
#
_entry.id   AF-A0A452YKT2-F1
#
_cell.length_a   1.000
_cell.length_b   1.000
_cell.length_c   1.000
_cell.angle_alpha   90.00
_cell.angle_beta   90.00
_cell.angle_gamma   90.00
#
_symmetry.space_group_name_H-M   'P 1'
#
loop_
_entity.id
_entity.type
_entity.pdbx_description
1 polymer ?
#
loop_
_entity_poly.entity_id
_entity_poly.type
_entity_poly.pdbx_seq_one_letter_code
_entity_poly.pdbx_strand_id
1 'polypeptide(L)'
;ANKNLPNGEVVGEVTRPSTFHYKTDKPEKDGLFCERIFGPIKSGICACGNSRASGAENEDERFCQKCGVEFVDSRIRRYQMGYIKLACPVTHVW
;
A
#
# COMPACT_ATOMS: atom_id res chain seq x y z
N ALA A 1 5.24 -6.52 7.44
CA ALA A 1 5.82 -5.20 7.11
C ALA A 1 6.33 -5.19 5.68
N ASN A 2 7.24 -6.10 5.31
CA ASN A 2 7.62 -6.31 3.92
C ASN A 2 6.54 -7.12 3.17
N LYS A 3 6.17 -6.65 1.98
CA LYS A 3 5.23 -7.28 1.07
C LYS A 3 5.86 -7.36 -0.31
N ASN A 4 5.94 -8.56 -0.86
CA ASN A 4 6.52 -8.77 -2.19
C ASN A 4 5.40 -8.65 -3.22
N LEU A 5 5.54 -7.70 -4.15
CA LEU A 5 4.68 -7.61 -5.32
C LEU A 5 5.06 -8.71 -6.34
N PRO A 6 4.13 -9.12 -7.23
CA PRO A 6 4.43 -10.06 -8.33
C PRO A 6 5.53 -9.53 -9.27
N ASN A 7 5.78 -8.22 -9.25
CA ASN A 7 6.83 -7.53 -10.00
C ASN A 7 8.24 -7.75 -9.39
N GLY A 8 8.35 -8.42 -8.24
CA GLY A 8 9.60 -8.56 -7.47
C GLY A 8 9.96 -7.35 -6.60
N GLU A 9 9.15 -6.29 -6.61
CA GLU A 9 9.35 -5.10 -5.76
C GLU A 9 8.88 -5.37 -4.32
N VAL A 10 9.75 -5.07 -3.34
CA VAL A 10 9.40 -5.15 -1.92
C VAL A 10 8.77 -3.83 -1.49
N VAL A 11 7.55 -3.89 -0.98
CA VAL A 11 6.78 -2.75 -0.49
C VAL A 11 6.62 -2.84 1.03
N GLY A 12 6.66 -1.70 1.70
CA GLY A 12 6.44 -1.60 3.15
C GLY A 12 7.10 -0.40 3.78
N GLU A 13 8.11 0.13 3.10
CA GLU A 13 8.86 1.32 3.53
C GLU A 13 8.10 2.60 3.20
N VAL A 14 7.92 3.45 4.21
CA VAL A 14 7.44 4.83 4.02
C VAL A 14 8.65 5.72 3.81
N THR A 15 8.80 6.24 2.59
CA THR A 15 9.96 7.06 2.21
C THR A 15 9.66 8.55 2.24
N ARG A 16 8.40 8.94 2.01
CA ARG A 16 7.98 10.34 1.95
C ARG A 16 7.16 10.73 3.19
N PRO A 17 7.34 11.97 3.70
CA PRO A 17 6.52 12.49 4.81
C PRO A 17 5.11 12.94 4.36
N SER A 18 4.81 12.87 3.06
CA SER A 18 3.56 13.32 2.48
C SER A 18 2.37 12.47 2.92
N THR A 19 1.22 13.11 3.16
CA THR A 19 -0.01 12.46 3.62
C THR A 19 -1.04 12.34 2.50
N PHE A 20 -1.79 13.41 2.24
CA PHE A 20 -2.80 13.53 1.21
C PHE A 20 -2.50 14.70 0.30
N HIS A 21 -2.83 14.55 -0.99
CA HIS A 21 -2.72 15.65 -1.93
C HIS A 21 -3.88 16.63 -1.73
N TYR A 22 -3.56 17.91 -1.55
CA TYR A 22 -4.49 18.97 -1.13
C TYR A 22 -5.74 19.18 -2.01
N LYS A 23 -5.70 18.82 -3.30
CA LYS A 23 -6.85 18.97 -4.23
C LYS A 23 -7.69 17.71 -4.39
N THR A 24 -7.05 16.54 -4.31
CA THR A 24 -7.69 15.29 -4.71
C THR A 24 -8.11 14.46 -3.51
N ASP A 25 -7.66 14.84 -2.30
CA ASP A 25 -7.79 14.08 -1.06
C ASP A 25 -7.34 12.62 -1.19
N LYS A 26 -6.49 12.35 -2.19
CA LYS A 26 -5.90 11.03 -2.42
C LYS A 26 -4.59 10.94 -1.66
N PRO A 27 -4.31 9.78 -1.04
CA PRO A 27 -3.05 9.56 -0.35
C PRO A 27 -1.91 9.60 -1.36
N GLU A 28 -0.81 10.23 -0.95
CA GLU A 28 0.40 10.32 -1.76
C GLU A 28 1.11 8.96 -1.87
N LYS A 29 1.73 8.70 -3.01
CA LYS A 29 2.48 7.46 -3.24
C LYS A 29 3.71 7.45 -2.33
N ASP A 30 3.95 6.33 -1.66
CA ASP A 30 5.04 6.10 -0.70
C ASP A 30 5.03 7.03 0.52
N GLY A 31 3.89 7.68 0.76
CA GLY A 31 3.61 8.48 1.94
C GLY A 31 3.02 7.67 3.10
N LEU A 32 2.68 8.39 4.17
CA LEU A 32 2.17 7.82 5.43
C LEU A 32 0.84 7.06 5.28
N PHE A 33 0.07 7.33 4.23
CA PHE A 33 -1.23 6.70 3.99
C PHE A 33 -1.29 5.94 2.66
N CYS A 34 -0.13 5.60 2.07
CA CYS A 34 -0.06 4.96 0.77
C CYS A 34 -0.86 3.63 0.73
N GLU A 35 -1.80 3.53 -0.21
CA GLU A 35 -2.64 2.33 -0.37
C GLU A 35 -1.84 1.07 -0.71
N ARG A 36 -0.67 1.23 -1.33
CA ARG A 36 0.23 0.12 -1.68
C ARG A 36 0.80 -0.56 -0.43
N ILE A 37 1.07 0.23 0.62
CA ILE A 37 1.68 -0.24 1.87
C ILE A 37 0.61 -0.72 2.85
N PHE A 38 -0.46 0.06 3.04
CA PHE A 38 -1.46 -0.21 4.08
C PHE A 38 -2.71 -0.94 3.57
N GLY A 39 -2.92 -0.97 2.25
CA GLY A 39 -4.13 -1.51 1.63
C GLY A 39 -5.10 -0.44 1.11
N PRO A 40 -6.13 -0.84 0.36
CA PRO A 40 -7.02 0.07 -0.37
C PRO A 40 -7.94 0.87 0.56
N ILE A 41 -8.30 2.10 0.16
CA ILE A 41 -9.27 2.95 0.90
C ILE A 41 -10.66 2.33 0.84
N LYS A 42 -11.07 1.85 -0.34
CA LYS A 42 -12.38 1.24 -0.58
C LYS A 42 -12.19 -0.24 -0.89
N SER A 43 -12.99 -1.09 -0.28
CA SER A 43 -12.89 -2.54 -0.45
C SER A 43 -13.03 -2.94 -1.93
N GLY A 44 -12.06 -3.70 -2.43
CA GLY A 44 -12.06 -4.21 -3.81
C GLY A 44 -11.78 -3.19 -4.92
N ILE A 45 -11.45 -1.93 -4.58
CA ILE A 45 -11.14 -0.87 -5.55
C ILE A 45 -9.70 -0.39 -5.30
N CYS A 46 -8.91 -0.29 -6.37
CA CYS A 46 -7.54 0.22 -6.29
C CYS A 46 -7.48 1.75 -6.43
N ALA A 47 -6.32 2.36 -6.13
CA ALA A 47 -6.07 3.79 -6.27
C ALA A 47 -6.40 4.38 -7.67
N CYS A 48 -6.21 3.59 -8.73
CA CYS A 48 -6.54 3.98 -10.11
C CYS A 48 -8.05 3.98 -10.41
N GLY A 49 -8.88 3.40 -9.52
CA GLY A 49 -10.32 3.24 -9.73
C GLY A 49 -10.73 1.94 -10.42
N ASN A 50 -9.78 1.04 -10.71
CA ASN A 50 -10.12 -0.29 -11.21
C ASN A 50 -10.56 -1.20 -10.06
N SER A 51 -11.44 -2.14 -10.35
CA SER A 51 -11.83 -3.24 -9.46
C SER A 51 -11.35 -4.57 -10.04
N ARG A 52 -11.30 -5.61 -9.20
CA ARG A 52 -11.00 -6.97 -9.67
C ARG A 52 -12.07 -7.41 -10.69
N ALA A 53 -11.63 -7.93 -11.83
CA ALA A 53 -12.55 -8.53 -12.80
C ALA A 53 -13.12 -9.84 -12.22
N SER A 54 -14.43 -10.05 -12.38
CA SER A 54 -15.13 -11.26 -11.94
C SER A 54 -14.58 -12.48 -12.71
N GLY A 55 -13.78 -13.32 -12.05
CA GLY A 55 -13.21 -14.55 -12.65
C GLY A 55 -11.69 -14.70 -12.54
N ALA A 56 -11.00 -13.75 -11.91
CA ALA A 56 -9.56 -13.81 -11.69
C ALA A 56 -9.18 -14.84 -10.61
N GLU A 57 -8.77 -16.06 -10.97
CA GLU A 57 -8.40 -17.14 -10.03
C GLU A 57 -6.92 -17.12 -9.63
N ASN A 58 -6.07 -16.34 -10.34
CA ASN A 58 -4.62 -16.35 -10.16
C ASN A 58 -4.14 -15.38 -9.07
N GLU A 59 -3.06 -15.72 -8.36
CA GLU A 59 -2.48 -14.87 -7.31
C GLU A 59 -1.94 -13.53 -7.85
N ASP A 60 -1.49 -13.51 -9.11
CA ASP A 60 -0.99 -12.31 -9.79
C ASP A 60 -2.08 -11.25 -10.03
N GLU A 61 -3.35 -11.67 -10.02
CA GLU A 61 -4.50 -10.78 -10.19
C GLU A 61 -5.02 -10.23 -8.85
N ARG A 62 -4.38 -10.55 -7.72
CA ARG A 62 -4.64 -9.90 -6.43
C ARG A 62 -4.14 -8.45 -6.41
N PHE A 63 -3.15 -8.11 -7.24
CA PHE A 63 -2.56 -6.78 -7.28
C PHE A 63 -2.89 -6.05 -8.58
N CYS A 64 -3.09 -4.75 -8.48
CA CYS A 64 -3.21 -3.86 -9.63
C CYS A 64 -1.85 -3.73 -10.34
N GLN A 65 -1.71 -4.17 -11.59
CA GLN A 65 -0.44 -4.05 -12.33
C GLN A 65 0.06 -2.61 -12.49
N LYS A 66 -0.85 -1.62 -12.56
CA LYS A 66 -0.48 -0.21 -12.71
C LYS A 66 -0.10 0.48 -11.40
N CYS A 67 -0.79 0.13 -10.30
CA CYS A 67 -0.72 0.86 -9.04
C CYS A 67 -0.15 0.07 -7.87
N GLY A 68 -0.04 -1.26 -8.00
CA GLY A 68 0.46 -2.17 -6.98
C GLY A 68 -0.45 -2.33 -5.77
N VAL A 69 -1.64 -1.71 -5.77
CA VAL A 69 -2.61 -1.86 -4.67
C VAL A 69 -3.27 -3.22 -4.76
N GLU A 70 -3.41 -3.87 -3.61
CA GLU A 70 -4.07 -5.17 -3.50
C GLU A 70 -5.60 -5.02 -3.47
N PHE A 71 -6.30 -5.89 -4.18
CA PHE A 71 -7.75 -5.98 -4.16
C PHE A 71 -8.24 -6.77 -2.93
N VAL A 72 -8.24 -6.10 -1.79
CA VAL A 72 -8.71 -6.64 -0.50
C VAL A 72 -9.73 -5.73 0.16
N ASP A 73 -10.27 -6.18 1.28
CA ASP A 73 -11.15 -5.35 2.11
C ASP A 73 -10.36 -4.22 2.79
N SER A 74 -10.96 -3.04 2.82
CA SER A 74 -10.38 -1.83 3.43
C SER A 74 -10.04 -1.98 4.93
N ARG A 75 -10.62 -2.98 5.63
CA ARG A 75 -10.29 -3.30 7.02
C ARG A 75 -8.81 -3.64 7.23
N ILE A 76 -8.11 -4.12 6.20
CA ILE A 76 -6.70 -4.52 6.33
C ILE A 76 -5.80 -3.34 6.75
N ARG A 77 -6.20 -2.09 6.44
CA ARG A 77 -5.48 -0.86 6.83
C ARG A 77 -5.34 -0.69 8.34
N ARG A 78 -6.15 -1.38 9.14
CA ARG A 78 -6.07 -1.37 10.61
C ARG A 78 -5.01 -2.31 11.17
N TYR A 79 -4.61 -3.32 10.40
CA TYR A 79 -3.74 -4.41 10.84
C TYR A 79 -2.40 -4.42 10.10
N GLN A 80 -2.35 -3.86 8.89
CA GLN A 80 -1.16 -3.86 8.06
C GLN A 80 -0.16 -2.80 8.55
N MET A 81 1.03 -3.26 8.95
CA MET A 81 2.10 -2.41 9.47
C MET A 81 3.06 -2.01 8.36
N GLY A 82 3.39 -0.72 8.28
CA GLY A 82 4.52 -0.19 7.52
C GLY A 82 5.77 -0.07 8.39
N TYR A 83 6.89 0.32 7.79
CA TYR A 83 8.12 0.63 8.51
C TYR A 83 8.86 1.81 7.88
N ILE A 84 9.81 2.37 8.63
CA ILE A 84 10.74 3.39 8.15
C ILE A 84 12.14 2.82 8.35
N LYS A 85 12.94 2.77 7.28
CA LYS A 85 14.33 2.36 7.39
C LYS A 85 15.15 3.55 7.86
N LEU A 86 15.71 3.44 9.07
CA LEU A 86 16.58 4.48 9.61
C LEU A 86 17.95 4.42 8.94
N ALA A 87 18.53 5.60 8.66
CA ALA A 87 19.88 5.70 8.10
C ALA A 87 20.95 5.22 9.10
N CYS A 88 20.72 5.46 10.39
CA CYS A 88 21.59 5.06 11.49
C CYS A 88 20.77 4.30 12.56
N PRO A 89 21.38 3.35 13.28
CA PRO A 89 20.71 2.67 14.38
C PRO A 89 20.35 3.66 15.49
N VAL A 90 19.19 3.46 16.11
CA VAL A 90 18.68 4.29 17.21
C VAL A 90 18.33 3.38 18.38
N THR A 91 18.69 3.79 19.59
CA THR A 91 18.33 3.07 20.82
C THR A 91 16.87 3.30 21.17
N HIS A 92 16.19 2.24 21.58
CA HIS A 92 14.89 2.37 22.21
C HIS A 92 15.06 2.99 23.62
N VAL A 93 14.22 3.97 23.98
CA VAL A 93 14.37 4.75 25.23
C VAL A 93 13.97 3.96 26.47
N TRP A 94 13.13 2.94 26.29
CA TRP A 94 12.69 2.00 27.33
C TRP A 94 13.56 0.75 27.34
#